data_AF-A0A3S1ZRQ3-F1
#
_entry.id   AF-A0A3S1ZRQ3-F1
#
_cell.length_a   1.000
_cell.length_b   1.000
_cell.length_c   1.000
_cell.angle_alpha   90.00
_cell.angle_beta   90.00
_cell.angle_gamma   90.00
#
_symmetry.space_group_name_H-M   'P 1'
#
loop_
_entity.id
_entity.type
_entity.pdbx_description
1 polymer ?
#
loop_
_entity_poly.entity_id
_entity_poly.type
_entity_poly.pdbx_seq_one_letter_code
_entity_poly.pdbx_strand_id
1 'polypeptide(L)' 'GVKLKRHGIYDEYSLIAPPTHLYAHYKLDAAGIRSVAEAFIAA' A
#
# COMPACT_ATOMS: atom_id res chain seq x y z
N GLY A 1 6.75 -14.03 -18.03
CA GLY A 1 6.25 -14.00 -16.63
C GLY A 1 5.19 -12.93 -16.50
N VAL A 2 4.33 -12.99 -15.47
CA VAL A 2 3.32 -11.97 -15.21
C VAL A 2 3.89 -10.87 -14.31
N LYS A 3 3.51 -9.59 -14.52
CA LYS A 3 3.89 -8.49 -13.64
C LYS A 3 3.21 -8.67 -12.28
N LEU A 4 3.97 -8.72 -11.19
CA LEU A 4 3.47 -8.81 -9.82
C LEU A 4 4.14 -7.76 -8.94
N LYS A 5 3.35 -7.09 -8.09
CA LYS A 5 3.83 -6.17 -7.05
C LYS A 5 3.37 -6.65 -5.69
N ARG A 6 4.30 -6.85 -4.75
CA ARG A 6 3.98 -7.07 -3.33
C ARG A 6 3.73 -5.71 -2.70
N HIS A 7 2.48 -5.43 -2.34
CA HIS A 7 2.07 -4.22 -1.65
C HIS A 7 1.67 -4.56 -0.21
N GLY A 8 2.26 -3.88 0.75
CA GLY A 8 2.19 -4.17 2.17
C GLY A 8 2.95 -3.11 2.95
N ILE A 9 3.27 -3.38 4.22
CA ILE A 9 4.23 -2.57 4.97
C ILE A 9 5.63 -2.97 4.48
N TYR A 10 6.44 -1.97 4.14
CA TYR A 10 7.81 -2.21 3.69
C TYR A 10 8.73 -2.44 4.88
N ASP A 11 10.02 -2.62 4.62
CA ASP A 11 11.01 -2.79 5.69
C ASP A 11 11.27 -1.44 6.39
N GLU A 12 10.36 -1.07 7.28
CA GLU A 12 10.38 0.16 8.05
C GLU A 12 9.73 -0.03 9.43
N TYR A 13 10.12 0.82 10.38
CA TYR A 13 9.46 0.85 11.68
C TYR A 13 8.02 1.33 11.54
N SER A 14 7.09 0.61 12.19
CA SER A 14 5.69 1.01 12.20
C SER A 14 5.46 2.21 13.13
N LEU A 15 4.66 3.16 12.65
CA LEU A 15 4.14 4.24 13.47
C LEU A 15 3.16 3.72 14.52
N ILE A 16 3.07 4.40 15.66
CA ILE A 16 2.08 4.08 16.71
C ILE A 16 0.86 4.99 16.50
N ALA A 17 -0.22 4.41 15.97
CA ALA A 17 -1.50 5.10 15.75
C ALA A 17 -2.64 4.07 15.66
N PRO A 18 -3.92 4.50 15.64
CA PRO A 18 -5.03 3.59 15.42
C PRO A 18 -4.92 2.83 14.08
N PRO A 19 -5.35 1.56 13.99
CA PRO A 19 -5.14 0.73 12.79
C PRO A 19 -5.66 1.36 11.49
N THR A 20 -6.81 2.02 11.53
CA THR A 20 -7.42 2.67 10.36
C THR A 20 -6.54 3.79 9.80
N HIS A 21 -5.86 4.54 10.67
CA HIS A 21 -4.93 5.59 10.25
C HIS A 21 -3.67 4.99 9.62
N LEU A 22 -3.16 3.90 10.21
CA LEU A 22 -2.00 3.19 9.68
C LEU A 22 -2.31 2.56 8.32
N TYR A 23 -3.49 1.98 8.12
CA TYR A 23 -3.87 1.44 6.81
C TYR A 23 -3.97 2.52 5.75
N ALA A 24 -4.59 3.66 6.04
CA ALA A 24 -4.61 4.78 5.11
C ALA A 24 -3.19 5.29 4.80
N HIS A 25 -2.35 5.43 5.82
CA HIS A 25 -0.96 5.86 5.70
C HIS A 25 -0.14 4.94 4.78
N TYR A 26 -0.21 3.62 5.00
CA TYR A 26 0.48 2.61 4.18
C TYR A 26 -0.28 2.23 2.90
N LYS A 27 -1.38 2.92 2.58
CA LYS A 27 -2.23 2.66 1.41
C LYS A 27 -2.76 1.22 1.36
N LEU A 28 -3.06 0.65 2.51
CA LEU A 28 -3.64 -0.68 2.69
C LEU A 28 -5.17 -0.65 2.71
N ASP A 29 -5.77 0.54 2.61
CA ASP A 29 -7.20 0.70 2.39
C ASP A 29 -7.57 0.62 0.90
N ALA A 30 -8.88 0.58 0.61
CA ALA A 30 -9.37 0.40 -0.75
C ALA A 30 -8.90 1.50 -1.72
N ALA A 31 -8.92 2.77 -1.28
CA ALA A 31 -8.51 3.90 -2.09
C ALA A 31 -6.99 3.90 -2.37
N GLY A 32 -6.19 3.58 -1.35
CA GLY A 32 -4.75 3.44 -1.43
C GLY A 32 -4.33 2.29 -2.36
N ILE A 33 -4.95 1.12 -2.21
CA ILE A 33 -4.69 -0.05 -3.07
C ILE A 33 -4.97 0.30 -4.54
N ARG A 34 -6.11 0.95 -4.83
CA ARG A 34 -6.45 1.42 -6.18
C ARG A 34 -5.36 2.32 -6.75
N SER A 35 -4.92 3.32 -5.99
CA SER A 35 -3.86 4.25 -6.42
C SER A 35 -2.53 3.54 -6.73
N VAL A 36 -2.14 2.58 -5.89
CA VAL A 36 -0.91 1.80 -6.10
C VAL A 36 -1.01 0.90 -7.32
N ALA A 37 -2.17 0.30 -7.56
CA ALA A 37 -2.42 -0.54 -8.73
C ALA A 37 -2.40 0.27 -10.04
N GLU A 38 -3.05 1.45 -10.07
CA GLU A 38 -3.02 2.35 -11.23
C GLU A 38 -1.59 2.76 -11.57
N ALA A 39 -0.80 3.15 -10.56
CA ALA A 39 0.62 3.48 -10.75
C ALA A 39 1.46 2.27 -11.23
N PHE A 40 1.13 1.05 -10.79
CA PHE A 40 1.85 -0.15 -11.21
C PHE A 40 1.54 -0.57 -12.65
N ILE A 41 0.30 -0.36 -13.11
CA ILE A 41 -0.12 -0.69 -14.48
C ILE A 41 0.44 0.33 -15.48
N ALA A 42 0.55 1.60 -15.07
CA ALA A 42 1.08 2.68 -15.92
C ALA A 42 2.60 2.61 -16.16
N ALA A 43 3.33 1.79 -15.39
CA ALA A 43 4.78 1.57 -15.51
C ALA A 43 5.10 0.29 -16.29
#